data_AF-A0A936G7A6-F1
#
_entry.id   AF-A0A936G7A6-F1
#
_cell.length_a   1.000
_cell.length_b   1.000
_cell.length_c   1.000
_cell.angle_alpha   90.00
_cell.angle_beta   90.00
_cell.angle_gamma   90.00
#
_symmetry.space_group_name_H-M   'P 1'
#
loop_
_entity.id
_entity.type
_entity.pdbx_description
1 polymer ?
#
loop_
_entity_poly.entity_id
_entity_poly.type
_entity_poly.pdbx_seq_one_letter_code
_entity_poly.pdbx_strand_id
1 'polypeptide(L)'
;MQEQKQREKVQLQRALDALNHVELRARVLTSCKDCGMTTQELAELESREEYRSVYSALEWLVSPSRGLLPFLNSVPMRMIDREGRPPKAYLLTDFGAQALRLLDPQATTHALELGDVDAWQHRFVQAQIYTLSRKMNWKANLEKVISFDQGKQNIRCDVLLQLPDTRLYVEVEQDLPRNNLWRAVEKFEHWREYAKTQNQRVDMLFVFNLPIDTATTTIQNWREVLGRVEASGKLNCRISYISVAELNEKDLSTAIDLAIPLKAIEVKKDEAPTLVPIAPKPVSAIPVYAQRFFVDYMNCVRELQNAKRPEDQLMSFFNLSLFIYEASYQKDSVSVKYATLPRASIWMLRHYLELPANQAMLAELKQALNWTQKKGSQMGLIMFRSNMTSIIWDVFLRHHGFSRGGALNVMFYIPDFQDIRSDFWVKIDYSDYRGGLGLGEYRTKDFCVAISWMLTGLFSYSEELGLGQRPWKVVENKVNKKRGKG
;
A
#
# COMPACT_ATOMS: atom_id res chain seq x y z
N MET A 1 19.55 4.32 28.10
CA MET A 1 18.75 3.12 27.79
C MET A 1 18.08 2.53 29.04
N GLN A 2 18.81 2.24 30.13
CA GLN A 2 18.21 1.73 31.38
C GLN A 2 17.24 2.72 32.03
N GLU A 3 17.56 4.01 32.06
CA GLU A 3 16.66 5.05 32.61
C GLU A 3 15.36 5.21 31.81
N GLN A 4 15.40 5.04 30.49
CA GLN A 4 14.22 5.13 29.63
C GLN A 4 13.27 3.97 29.89
N LYS A 5 13.80 2.73 29.96
CA LYS A 5 13.01 1.54 30.32
C LYS A 5 12.40 1.65 31.73
N GLN A 6 13.13 2.24 32.68
CA GLN A 6 12.61 2.46 34.03
C GLN A 6 11.47 3.50 34.04
N ARG A 7 11.59 4.59 33.27
CA ARG A 7 10.53 5.60 33.12
C ARG A 7 9.28 5.02 32.45
N GLU A 8 9.45 4.21 31.41
CA GLU A 8 8.35 3.51 30.73
C GLU A 8 7.61 2.56 31.68
N LYS A 9 8.35 1.78 32.49
CA LYS A 9 7.77 0.87 33.47
C LYS A 9 6.94 1.62 34.53
N VAL A 10 7.43 2.76 35.02
CA VAL A 10 6.69 3.59 35.99
C VAL A 10 5.42 4.19 35.36
N GLN A 11 5.50 4.67 34.12
CA GLN A 11 4.33 5.18 33.38
C GLN A 11 3.26 4.09 33.18
N LEU A 12 3.69 2.89 32.84
CA LEU A 12 2.79 1.77 32.59
C LEU A 12 2.12 1.26 33.88
N GLN A 13 2.83 1.24 35.00
CA GLN A 13 2.23 0.92 36.31
C GLN A 13 1.19 1.97 36.71
N ARG A 14 1.49 3.27 36.57
CA ARG A 14 0.54 4.34 36.86
C ARG A 14 -0.70 4.27 35.96
N ALA A 15 -0.53 3.84 34.71
CA ALA A 15 -1.63 3.60 33.79
C ALA A 15 -2.52 2.44 34.27
N LEU A 16 -1.95 1.32 34.71
CA LEU A 16 -2.73 0.22 35.28
C LEU A 16 -3.52 0.64 36.51
N ASP A 17 -2.89 1.38 37.44
CA ASP A 17 -3.57 1.87 38.64
C ASP A 17 -4.75 2.78 38.25
N ALA A 18 -4.58 3.63 37.23
CA ALA A 18 -5.63 4.52 36.72
C ALA A 18 -6.77 3.79 35.99
N LEU A 19 -6.46 2.69 35.30
CA LEU A 19 -7.44 1.82 34.63
C LEU A 19 -8.22 0.98 35.67
N ASN A 20 -7.53 0.45 36.68
CA ASN A 20 -8.14 -0.34 37.75
C ASN A 20 -9.02 0.51 38.69
N HIS A 21 -8.69 1.79 38.87
CA HIS A 21 -9.52 2.71 39.65
C HIS A 21 -10.90 2.94 39.00
N VAL A 22 -11.00 2.85 37.66
CA VAL A 22 -12.27 3.01 36.94
C VAL A 22 -12.41 1.85 35.96
N GLU A 23 -12.95 0.74 36.46
CA GLU A 23 -13.04 -0.54 35.75
C GLU A 23 -13.63 -0.42 34.34
N LEU A 24 -14.58 0.52 34.14
CA LEU A 24 -15.15 0.81 32.83
C LEU A 24 -14.08 1.16 31.77
N ARG A 25 -13.04 1.92 32.14
CA ARG A 25 -11.96 2.30 31.21
C ARG A 25 -11.16 1.09 30.78
N ALA A 26 -10.91 0.17 31.69
CA ALA A 26 -10.27 -1.11 31.38
C ALA A 26 -11.14 -1.92 30.41
N ARG A 27 -12.45 -2.08 30.70
CA ARG A 27 -13.38 -2.78 29.81
C ARG A 27 -13.47 -2.15 28.42
N VAL A 28 -13.55 -0.81 28.34
CA VAL A 28 -13.57 -0.08 27.06
C VAL A 28 -12.26 -0.24 26.30
N LEU A 29 -11.10 -0.18 26.95
CA LEU A 29 -9.80 -0.43 26.31
C LEU A 29 -9.72 -1.87 25.75
N THR A 30 -10.25 -2.85 26.49
CA THR A 30 -10.30 -4.25 26.06
C THR A 30 -11.13 -4.46 24.79
N SER A 31 -12.06 -3.57 24.45
CA SER A 31 -12.78 -3.65 23.16
C SER A 31 -11.87 -3.52 21.93
N CYS A 32 -10.63 -3.02 22.09
CA CYS A 32 -9.64 -2.96 21.01
C CYS A 32 -8.88 -4.27 20.78
N LYS A 33 -9.03 -5.29 21.63
CA LYS A 33 -8.19 -6.50 21.67
C LYS A 33 -8.24 -7.40 20.43
N ASP A 34 -9.24 -7.21 19.56
CA ASP A 34 -9.41 -8.05 18.37
C ASP A 34 -9.05 -7.27 17.09
N CYS A 35 -9.25 -5.95 17.07
CA CYS A 35 -9.08 -5.11 15.86
C CYS A 35 -7.90 -4.12 15.93
N GLY A 36 -7.37 -3.81 17.11
CA GLY A 36 -6.43 -2.70 17.33
C GLY A 36 -7.11 -1.34 17.23
N MET A 37 -8.43 -1.33 17.17
CA MET A 37 -9.29 -0.15 17.20
C MET A 37 -10.62 -0.52 17.83
N THR A 38 -11.37 0.50 18.23
CA THR A 38 -12.77 0.37 18.63
C THR A 38 -13.61 1.52 18.08
N THR A 39 -14.92 1.36 18.18
CA THR A 39 -15.89 2.42 17.93
C THR A 39 -16.69 2.64 19.20
N GLN A 40 -17.42 3.76 19.26
CA GLN A 40 -18.36 4.02 20.35
C GLN A 40 -19.31 2.82 20.57
N GLU A 41 -19.86 2.31 19.48
CA GLU A 41 -20.83 1.22 19.50
C GLU A 41 -20.22 -0.14 19.89
N LEU A 42 -19.01 -0.45 19.39
CA LEU A 42 -18.30 -1.67 19.79
C LEU A 42 -17.92 -1.63 21.28
N ALA A 43 -17.46 -0.47 21.76
CA ALA A 43 -17.13 -0.28 23.15
C ALA A 43 -18.37 -0.41 24.06
N GLU A 44 -19.53 0.12 23.66
CA GLU A 44 -20.81 -0.09 24.38
C GLU A 44 -21.17 -1.57 24.45
N LEU A 45 -21.04 -2.29 23.34
CA LEU A 45 -21.40 -3.70 23.26
C LEU A 45 -20.51 -4.58 24.14
N GLU A 46 -19.18 -4.38 24.09
CA GLU A 46 -18.22 -5.20 24.83
C GLU A 46 -18.16 -4.80 26.32
N SER A 47 -18.37 -3.52 26.67
CA SER A 47 -18.42 -3.08 28.06
C SER A 47 -19.77 -3.28 28.74
N ARG A 48 -20.86 -3.44 27.95
CA ARG A 48 -22.27 -3.55 28.38
C ARG A 48 -22.77 -2.32 29.15
N GLU A 49 -22.37 -1.15 28.69
CA GLU A 49 -22.56 0.11 29.41
C GLU A 49 -23.20 1.17 28.52
N GLU A 50 -23.81 2.18 29.14
CA GLU A 50 -24.52 3.21 28.40
C GLU A 50 -23.59 4.16 27.64
N TYR A 51 -24.09 4.67 26.51
CA TYR A 51 -23.42 5.61 25.61
C TYR A 51 -22.60 6.69 26.32
N ARG A 52 -23.20 7.42 27.28
CA ARG A 52 -22.53 8.57 27.93
C ARG A 52 -21.32 8.16 28.75
N SER A 53 -21.43 7.05 29.47
CA SER A 53 -20.35 6.50 30.30
C SER A 53 -19.20 6.02 29.43
N VAL A 54 -19.52 5.30 28.35
CA VAL A 54 -18.54 4.79 27.38
C VAL A 54 -17.86 5.94 26.64
N TYR A 55 -18.61 6.94 26.20
CA TYR A 55 -18.06 8.13 25.54
C TYR A 55 -17.06 8.86 26.45
N SER A 56 -17.43 9.07 27.73
CA SER A 56 -16.53 9.68 28.72
C SER A 56 -15.26 8.84 28.94
N ALA A 57 -15.39 7.51 28.98
CA ALA A 57 -14.24 6.62 29.08
C ALA A 57 -13.34 6.69 27.84
N LEU A 58 -13.90 6.72 26.63
CA LEU A 58 -13.15 6.84 25.37
C LEU A 58 -12.41 8.18 25.29
N GLU A 59 -13.06 9.30 25.60
CA GLU A 59 -12.41 10.62 25.60
C GLU A 59 -11.29 10.69 26.65
N TRP A 60 -11.46 10.05 27.81
CA TRP A 60 -10.38 9.91 28.79
C TRP A 60 -9.23 9.05 28.26
N LEU A 61 -9.50 7.93 27.57
CA LEU A 61 -8.45 7.09 26.98
C LEU A 61 -7.69 7.81 25.86
N VAL A 62 -8.33 8.75 25.17
CA VAL A 62 -7.70 9.62 24.16
C VAL A 62 -6.87 10.72 24.81
N SER A 63 -7.36 11.33 25.89
CA SER A 63 -6.68 12.42 26.59
C SER A 63 -6.65 12.19 28.11
N PRO A 64 -5.84 11.23 28.59
CA PRO A 64 -5.84 10.86 30.00
C PRO A 64 -5.21 11.96 30.85
N SER A 65 -5.76 12.16 32.04
CA SER A 65 -5.26 13.16 32.99
C SER A 65 -3.98 12.70 33.71
N ARG A 66 -3.36 13.61 34.47
CA ARG A 66 -2.19 13.34 35.34
C ARG A 66 -0.89 12.97 34.60
N GLY A 67 -0.75 13.42 33.35
CA GLY A 67 0.47 13.27 32.56
C GLY A 67 0.72 11.85 32.05
N LEU A 68 -0.35 11.04 31.93
CA LEU A 68 -0.31 9.76 31.23
C LEU A 68 -0.27 9.99 29.72
N LEU A 69 0.33 9.07 28.99
CA LEU A 69 0.29 9.06 27.54
C LEU A 69 -1.10 8.57 27.05
N PRO A 70 -1.58 9.05 25.88
CA PRO A 70 -2.81 8.56 25.27
C PRO A 70 -2.81 7.05 25.06
N PHE A 71 -3.89 6.38 25.45
CA PHE A 71 -4.12 4.97 25.16
C PHE A 71 -4.69 4.78 23.75
N LEU A 72 -5.48 5.75 23.29
CA LEU A 72 -6.16 5.74 22.00
C LEU A 72 -5.91 7.04 21.24
N ASN A 73 -5.94 6.97 19.91
CA ASN A 73 -6.06 8.14 19.03
C ASN A 73 -7.47 8.19 18.46
N SER A 74 -8.13 9.34 18.51
CA SER A 74 -9.44 9.53 17.86
C SER A 74 -9.26 10.02 16.43
N VAL A 75 -9.87 9.32 15.47
CA VAL A 75 -9.78 9.66 14.04
C VAL A 75 -11.19 9.61 13.42
N PRO A 76 -11.60 10.64 12.65
CA PRO A 76 -12.83 10.59 11.88
C PRO A 76 -12.67 9.64 10.69
N MET A 77 -13.58 8.68 10.55
CA MET A 77 -13.59 7.70 9.47
C MET A 77 -14.51 8.15 8.35
N ARG A 78 -13.92 8.46 7.19
CA ARG A 78 -14.69 8.78 6.00
C ARG A 78 -15.23 7.48 5.40
N MET A 79 -16.55 7.32 5.41
CA MET A 79 -17.25 6.24 4.74
C MET A 79 -17.78 6.72 3.39
N ILE A 80 -17.69 5.86 2.39
CA ILE A 80 -18.28 6.13 1.08
C ILE A 80 -19.81 6.04 1.20
N ASP A 81 -20.51 6.96 0.53
CA ASP A 81 -21.97 7.05 0.46
C ASP A 81 -22.71 7.24 1.80
N ARG A 82 -22.00 7.68 2.85
CA ARG A 82 -22.62 8.08 4.12
C ARG A 82 -22.75 9.60 4.22
N GLU A 83 -23.98 10.10 4.31
CA GLU A 83 -24.25 11.51 4.61
C GLU A 83 -24.09 11.81 6.11
N GLY A 84 -23.70 13.05 6.44
CA GLY A 84 -23.61 13.54 7.82
C GLY A 84 -22.20 13.51 8.43
N ARG A 85 -22.14 13.59 9.77
CA ARG A 85 -20.87 13.63 10.50
C ARG A 85 -20.15 12.27 10.38
N PRO A 86 -18.88 12.24 9.94
CA PRO A 86 -18.11 11.00 9.87
C PRO A 86 -18.09 10.29 11.24
N PRO A 87 -18.29 8.97 11.28
CA PRO A 87 -18.13 8.21 12.53
C PRO A 87 -16.70 8.36 13.05
N LYS A 88 -16.54 8.37 14.37
CA LYS A 88 -15.22 8.33 15.02
C LYS A 88 -14.78 6.89 15.21
N ALA A 89 -13.53 6.58 14.90
CA ALA A 89 -12.84 5.41 15.41
C ALA A 89 -11.78 5.81 16.44
N TYR A 90 -11.47 4.89 17.34
CA TYR A 90 -10.46 5.06 18.37
C TYR A 90 -9.39 3.98 18.18
N LEU A 91 -8.21 4.39 17.72
CA LEU A 91 -7.12 3.50 17.34
C LEU A 91 -6.18 3.30 18.53
N LEU A 92 -5.74 2.06 18.75
CA LEU A 92 -4.82 1.71 19.82
C LEU A 92 -3.45 2.35 19.57
N THR A 93 -2.91 3.07 20.56
CA THR A 93 -1.52 3.56 20.53
C THR A 93 -0.56 2.49 21.01
N ASP A 94 0.75 2.67 20.81
CA ASP A 94 1.75 1.74 21.36
C ASP A 94 1.68 1.65 22.89
N PHE A 95 1.39 2.78 23.55
CA PHE A 95 1.19 2.83 24.99
C PHE A 95 -0.10 2.10 25.40
N GLY A 96 -1.20 2.32 24.67
CA GLY A 96 -2.46 1.61 24.87
C GLY A 96 -2.33 0.10 24.69
N ALA A 97 -1.59 -0.35 23.67
CA ALA A 97 -1.35 -1.76 23.41
C ALA A 97 -0.53 -2.42 24.52
N GLN A 98 0.46 -1.71 25.07
CA GLN A 98 1.21 -2.19 26.23
C GLN A 98 0.32 -2.32 27.48
N ALA A 99 -0.50 -1.31 27.75
CA ALA A 99 -1.43 -1.35 28.88
C ALA A 99 -2.48 -2.46 28.71
N LEU A 100 -3.00 -2.64 27.51
CA LEU A 100 -3.95 -3.70 27.17
C LEU A 100 -3.36 -5.09 27.41
N ARG A 101 -2.12 -5.35 27.00
CA ARG A 101 -1.44 -6.63 27.27
C ARG A 101 -1.23 -6.95 28.74
N LEU A 102 -1.20 -5.93 29.60
CA LEU A 102 -1.13 -6.13 31.05
C LEU A 102 -2.50 -6.40 31.66
N LEU A 103 -3.58 -5.84 31.09
CA LEU A 103 -4.95 -6.14 31.49
C LEU A 103 -5.41 -7.51 30.99
N ASP A 104 -5.05 -7.86 29.77
CA ASP A 104 -5.35 -9.12 29.10
C ASP A 104 -4.06 -9.69 28.47
N PRO A 105 -3.37 -10.61 29.17
CA PRO A 105 -2.15 -11.24 28.66
C PRO A 105 -2.35 -12.02 27.35
N GLN A 106 -3.59 -12.34 26.96
CA GLN A 106 -3.90 -13.01 25.70
C GLN A 106 -4.10 -12.03 24.54
N ALA A 107 -4.13 -10.72 24.80
CA ALA A 107 -4.23 -9.71 23.75
C ALA A 107 -2.95 -9.72 22.88
N THR A 108 -3.08 -10.15 21.64
CA THR A 108 -1.97 -10.22 20.67
C THR A 108 -1.88 -8.99 19.77
N THR A 109 -2.80 -8.04 19.94
CA THR A 109 -2.94 -6.91 19.03
C THR A 109 -1.87 -5.85 19.22
N HIS A 110 -1.44 -5.30 18.09
CA HIS A 110 -0.48 -4.21 18.00
C HIS A 110 -1.20 -2.88 17.73
N ALA A 111 -0.51 -1.78 18.05
CA ALA A 111 -0.97 -0.46 17.64
C ALA A 111 -1.03 -0.39 16.11
N LEU A 112 -2.03 0.32 15.58
CA LEU A 112 -2.11 0.58 14.15
C LEU A 112 -1.13 1.69 13.80
N GLU A 113 -0.35 1.50 12.73
CA GLU A 113 0.63 2.50 12.29
C GLU A 113 -0.04 3.83 11.94
N LEU A 114 0.61 4.94 12.33
CA LEU A 114 0.08 6.27 12.09
C LEU A 114 0.33 6.72 10.64
N GLY A 115 -0.73 7.03 9.90
CA GLY A 115 -0.64 7.70 8.59
C GLY A 115 -1.18 6.92 7.39
N ASP A 116 -1.55 5.64 7.55
CA ASP A 116 -2.16 4.84 6.49
C ASP A 116 -3.70 4.88 6.58
N VAL A 117 -4.30 5.87 5.93
CA VAL A 117 -5.75 6.10 5.95
C VAL A 117 -6.53 4.94 5.33
N ASP A 118 -5.98 4.32 4.28
CA ASP A 118 -6.65 3.22 3.59
C ASP A 118 -6.67 1.97 4.48
N ALA A 119 -5.54 1.65 5.15
CA ALA A 119 -5.48 0.57 6.13
C ALA A 119 -6.44 0.80 7.31
N TRP A 120 -6.58 2.05 7.79
CA TRP A 120 -7.54 2.36 8.84
C TRP A 120 -8.98 2.19 8.39
N GLN A 121 -9.33 2.61 7.17
CA GLN A 121 -10.67 2.40 6.62
C GLN A 121 -10.98 0.92 6.44
N HIS A 122 -10.02 0.13 5.94
CA HIS A 122 -10.17 -1.31 5.79
C HIS A 122 -10.46 -1.96 7.16
N ARG A 123 -9.63 -1.63 8.16
CA ARG A 123 -9.77 -2.14 9.53
C ARG A 123 -11.05 -1.66 10.21
N PHE A 124 -11.50 -0.44 9.91
CA PHE A 124 -12.76 0.08 10.41
C PHE A 124 -13.95 -0.72 9.89
N VAL A 125 -13.98 -1.09 8.61
CA VAL A 125 -15.04 -1.95 8.05
C VAL A 125 -15.00 -3.34 8.68
N GLN A 126 -13.81 -3.92 8.91
CA GLN A 126 -13.69 -5.17 9.66
C GLN A 126 -14.31 -5.06 11.07
N ALA A 127 -14.01 -3.97 11.79
CA ALA A 127 -14.58 -3.71 13.12
C ALA A 127 -16.11 -3.49 13.07
N GLN A 128 -16.65 -2.89 12.00
CA GLN A 128 -18.10 -2.78 11.79
C GLN A 128 -18.75 -4.14 11.60
N ILE A 129 -18.22 -4.99 10.71
CA ILE A 129 -18.73 -6.35 10.50
C ILE A 129 -18.67 -7.15 11.81
N TYR A 130 -17.57 -7.02 12.55
CA TYR A 130 -17.43 -7.62 13.88
C TYR A 130 -18.53 -7.14 14.82
N THR A 131 -18.72 -5.82 14.96
CA THR A 131 -19.75 -5.23 15.82
C THR A 131 -21.15 -5.74 15.45
N LEU A 132 -21.50 -5.74 14.16
CA LEU A 132 -22.79 -6.23 13.68
C LEU A 132 -22.99 -7.72 13.98
N SER A 133 -21.95 -8.55 13.81
CA SER A 133 -22.03 -9.98 14.13
C SER A 133 -22.25 -10.24 15.62
N ARG A 134 -21.61 -9.43 16.48
CA ARG A 134 -21.73 -9.54 17.93
C ARG A 134 -23.13 -9.16 18.42
N LYS A 135 -23.77 -8.16 17.80
CA LYS A 135 -25.19 -7.84 18.03
C LYS A 135 -26.13 -9.01 17.72
N MET A 136 -25.75 -9.87 16.78
CA MET A 136 -26.49 -11.10 16.45
C MET A 136 -26.09 -12.32 17.29
N ASN A 137 -25.24 -12.14 18.30
CA ASN A 137 -24.62 -13.22 19.09
C ASN A 137 -23.84 -14.24 18.24
N TRP A 138 -23.35 -13.84 17.07
CA TRP A 138 -22.49 -14.68 16.25
C TRP A 138 -21.04 -14.59 16.72
N LYS A 139 -20.31 -15.70 16.57
CA LYS A 139 -18.86 -15.68 16.80
C LYS A 139 -18.18 -15.15 15.54
N ALA A 140 -17.28 -14.19 15.73
CA ALA A 140 -16.47 -13.62 14.66
C ALA A 140 -15.00 -13.68 15.04
N ASN A 141 -14.13 -13.91 14.06
CA ASN A 141 -12.68 -13.83 14.23
C ASN A 141 -12.12 -12.93 13.14
N LEU A 142 -11.27 -11.98 13.51
CA LEU A 142 -10.64 -11.05 12.58
C LEU A 142 -9.28 -11.56 12.11
N GLU A 143 -8.95 -11.27 10.86
CA GLU A 143 -7.70 -11.67 10.19
C GLU A 143 -7.33 -13.15 10.41
N LYS A 144 -8.34 -14.03 10.39
CA LYS A 144 -8.14 -15.42 10.73
C LYS A 144 -7.28 -16.09 9.66
N VAL A 145 -6.11 -16.58 10.09
CA VAL A 145 -5.29 -17.48 9.28
C VAL A 145 -5.82 -18.91 9.44
N ILE A 146 -6.14 -19.53 8.31
CA ILE A 146 -6.65 -20.89 8.18
C ILE A 146 -5.56 -21.71 7.51
N SER A 147 -4.94 -22.59 8.28
CA SER A 147 -3.96 -23.55 7.77
C SER A 147 -4.66 -24.80 7.26
N PHE A 148 -4.27 -25.28 6.08
CA PHE A 148 -4.77 -26.51 5.48
C PHE A 148 -3.63 -27.28 4.80
N ASP A 149 -3.92 -28.46 4.25
CA ASP A 149 -2.91 -29.37 3.70
C ASP A 149 -1.76 -29.64 4.69
N GLN A 150 -2.13 -30.09 5.90
CA GLN A 150 -1.18 -30.36 6.99
C GLN A 150 -0.30 -29.15 7.37
N GLY A 151 -0.77 -27.93 7.13
CA GLY A 151 -0.06 -26.69 7.47
C GLY A 151 0.89 -26.19 6.39
N LYS A 152 0.91 -26.81 5.21
CA LYS A 152 1.73 -26.34 4.07
C LYS A 152 1.15 -25.12 3.37
N GLN A 153 -0.16 -24.93 3.46
CA GLN A 153 -0.86 -23.80 2.84
C GLN A 153 -1.72 -23.06 3.85
N ASN A 154 -1.85 -21.75 3.63
CA ASN A 154 -2.59 -20.86 4.51
C ASN A 154 -3.47 -19.91 3.68
N ILE A 155 -4.67 -19.67 4.18
CA ILE A 155 -5.56 -18.60 3.71
C ILE A 155 -5.79 -17.65 4.86
N ARG A 156 -5.68 -16.34 4.60
CA ARG A 156 -6.12 -15.31 5.54
C ARG A 156 -7.41 -14.71 5.03
N CYS A 157 -8.45 -14.69 5.86
CA CYS A 157 -9.67 -13.95 5.62
C CYS A 157 -9.78 -12.78 6.59
N ASP A 158 -10.42 -11.69 6.16
CA ASP A 158 -10.52 -10.48 6.96
C ASP A 158 -11.47 -10.66 8.15
N VAL A 159 -12.61 -11.29 7.93
CA VAL A 159 -13.54 -11.69 9.00
C VAL A 159 -14.08 -13.10 8.75
N LEU A 160 -13.90 -13.99 9.72
CA LEU A 160 -14.56 -15.30 9.74
C LEU A 160 -15.78 -15.24 10.67
N LEU A 161 -16.97 -15.37 10.09
CA LEU A 161 -18.23 -15.47 10.82
C LEU A 161 -18.64 -16.93 10.99
N GLN A 162 -18.98 -17.31 12.21
CA GLN A 162 -19.56 -18.61 12.52
C GLN A 162 -21.08 -18.46 12.64
N LEU A 163 -21.76 -18.78 11.53
CA LEU A 163 -23.22 -18.82 11.45
C LEU A 163 -23.72 -20.13 12.09
N PRO A 164 -25.03 -20.25 12.41
CA PRO A 164 -25.58 -21.47 13.01
C PRO A 164 -25.27 -22.74 12.20
N ASP A 165 -25.38 -22.67 10.86
CA ASP A 165 -25.30 -23.83 9.97
C ASP A 165 -24.06 -23.84 9.08
N THR A 166 -23.28 -22.76 9.05
CA THR A 166 -22.12 -22.65 8.13
C THR A 166 -21.08 -21.64 8.63
N ARG A 167 -19.96 -21.56 7.92
CA ARG A 167 -18.97 -20.50 8.09
C ARG A 167 -19.04 -19.57 6.89
N LEU A 168 -19.10 -18.28 7.17
CA LEU A 168 -19.03 -17.24 6.15
C LEU A 168 -17.66 -16.55 6.23
N TYR A 169 -16.93 -16.60 5.12
CA TYR A 169 -15.63 -15.95 5.00
C TYR A 169 -15.83 -14.58 4.33
N VAL A 170 -15.56 -13.52 5.07
CA VAL A 170 -15.77 -12.16 4.61
C VAL A 170 -14.43 -11.53 4.22
N GLU A 171 -14.42 -10.86 3.09
CA GLU A 171 -13.28 -10.13 2.54
C GLU A 171 -13.71 -8.67 2.35
N VAL A 172 -12.97 -7.73 2.92
CA VAL A 172 -13.23 -6.29 2.78
C VAL A 172 -12.40 -5.79 1.62
N GLU A 173 -13.07 -5.24 0.61
CA GLU A 173 -12.41 -4.83 -0.63
C GLU A 173 -12.47 -3.31 -0.83
N GLN A 174 -11.31 -2.74 -1.12
CA GLN A 174 -11.10 -1.30 -1.31
C GLN A 174 -10.59 -0.94 -2.71
N ASP A 175 -10.03 -1.88 -3.47
CA ASP A 175 -9.73 -1.76 -4.91
C ASP A 175 -9.09 -3.07 -5.41
N LEU A 176 -9.54 -3.59 -6.55
CA LEU A 176 -8.80 -4.64 -7.28
C LEU A 176 -8.32 -4.09 -8.62
N PRO A 177 -7.12 -3.49 -8.69
CA PRO A 177 -6.57 -3.01 -9.94
C PRO A 177 -6.13 -4.19 -10.83
N ARG A 178 -6.16 -4.00 -12.16
CA ARG A 178 -5.89 -5.09 -13.12
C ARG A 178 -4.51 -5.74 -12.99
N ASN A 179 -3.51 -5.01 -12.49
CA ASN A 179 -2.18 -5.53 -12.23
C ASN A 179 -2.13 -6.52 -11.05
N ASN A 180 -3.17 -6.56 -10.21
CA ASN A 180 -3.29 -7.46 -9.07
C ASN A 180 -4.20 -8.68 -9.33
N LEU A 181 -4.73 -8.85 -10.56
CA LEU A 181 -5.60 -9.98 -10.86
C LEU A 181 -4.93 -11.33 -10.64
N TRP A 182 -3.61 -11.43 -10.83
CA TRP A 182 -2.89 -12.68 -10.58
C TRP A 182 -2.91 -13.08 -9.10
N ARG A 183 -2.77 -12.12 -8.16
CA ARG A 183 -2.92 -12.38 -6.72
C ARG A 183 -4.34 -12.80 -6.36
N ALA A 184 -5.33 -12.20 -7.02
CA ALA A 184 -6.73 -12.59 -6.86
C ALA A 184 -7.01 -14.01 -7.40
N VAL A 185 -6.37 -14.40 -8.51
CA VAL A 185 -6.41 -15.78 -9.02
C VAL A 185 -5.79 -16.74 -8.00
N GLU A 186 -4.57 -16.46 -7.51
CA GLU A 186 -3.91 -17.27 -6.48
C GLU A 186 -4.77 -17.41 -5.21
N LYS A 187 -5.44 -16.34 -4.78
CA LYS A 187 -6.34 -16.37 -3.62
C LYS A 187 -7.48 -17.37 -3.84
N PHE A 188 -8.16 -17.34 -4.99
CA PHE A 188 -9.23 -18.29 -5.28
C PHE A 188 -8.72 -19.71 -5.54
N GLU A 189 -7.52 -19.86 -6.07
CA GLU A 189 -6.85 -21.15 -6.19
C GLU A 189 -6.64 -21.80 -4.81
N HIS A 190 -6.14 -21.04 -3.84
CA HIS A 190 -6.05 -21.53 -2.46
C HIS A 190 -7.44 -21.86 -1.88
N TRP A 191 -8.45 -21.02 -2.11
CA TRP A 191 -9.81 -21.32 -1.67
C TRP A 191 -10.38 -22.58 -2.33
N ARG A 192 -10.05 -22.84 -3.59
CA ARG A 192 -10.44 -24.06 -4.31
C ARG A 192 -9.82 -25.29 -3.66
N GLU A 193 -8.53 -25.26 -3.37
CA GLU A 193 -7.84 -26.36 -2.71
C GLU A 193 -8.37 -26.56 -1.28
N TYR A 194 -8.57 -25.47 -0.53
CA TYR A 194 -9.19 -25.55 0.79
C TYR A 194 -10.59 -26.19 0.73
N ALA A 195 -11.46 -25.76 -0.18
CA ALA A 195 -12.79 -26.34 -0.35
C ALA A 195 -12.74 -27.85 -0.63
N LYS A 196 -11.75 -28.31 -1.42
CA LYS A 196 -11.51 -29.76 -1.63
C LYS A 196 -11.11 -30.46 -0.33
N THR A 197 -10.18 -29.90 0.45
CA THR A 197 -9.75 -30.52 1.73
C THR A 197 -10.88 -30.64 2.74
N GLN A 198 -11.83 -29.69 2.73
CA GLN A 198 -12.96 -29.71 3.65
C GLN A 198 -14.13 -30.55 3.16
N ASN A 199 -14.09 -31.01 1.89
CA ASN A 199 -15.19 -31.71 1.22
C ASN A 199 -16.57 -31.02 1.40
N GLN A 200 -16.58 -29.69 1.44
CA GLN A 200 -17.78 -28.88 1.66
C GLN A 200 -17.72 -27.61 0.81
N ARG A 201 -18.89 -26.99 0.58
CA ARG A 201 -18.97 -25.69 -0.09
C ARG A 201 -18.43 -24.60 0.83
N VAL A 202 -17.65 -23.68 0.27
CA VAL A 202 -17.17 -22.49 0.98
C VAL A 202 -18.06 -21.31 0.61
N ASP A 203 -18.66 -20.65 1.59
CA ASP A 203 -19.45 -19.44 1.37
C ASP A 203 -18.58 -18.19 1.64
N MET A 204 -18.44 -17.31 0.65
CA MET A 204 -17.64 -16.09 0.72
C MET A 204 -18.48 -14.84 0.44
N LEU A 205 -18.22 -13.77 1.20
CA LEU A 205 -18.85 -12.46 1.01
C LEU A 205 -17.78 -11.38 0.83
N PHE A 206 -17.82 -10.68 -0.30
CA PHE A 206 -17.06 -9.45 -0.49
C PHE A 206 -17.85 -8.24 0.01
N VAL A 207 -17.25 -7.45 0.88
CA VAL A 207 -17.82 -6.18 1.36
C VAL A 207 -17.06 -5.04 0.72
N PHE A 208 -17.68 -4.34 -0.23
CA PHE A 208 -17.05 -3.25 -0.97
C PHE A 208 -17.19 -1.91 -0.25
N ASN A 209 -16.06 -1.31 0.11
CA ASN A 209 -15.98 0.07 0.56
C ASN A 209 -15.48 0.95 -0.59
N LEU A 210 -16.30 1.09 -1.63
CA LEU A 210 -15.91 1.67 -2.92
C LEU A 210 -16.98 2.61 -3.47
N PRO A 211 -16.62 3.74 -4.11
CA PRO A 211 -17.61 4.55 -4.84
C PRO A 211 -18.17 3.74 -6.01
N ILE A 212 -19.43 3.99 -6.38
CA ILE A 212 -20.18 3.22 -7.40
C ILE A 212 -19.36 2.96 -8.69
N ASP A 213 -18.68 3.99 -9.21
CA ASP A 213 -17.88 3.88 -10.44
C ASP A 213 -16.68 2.92 -10.28
N THR A 214 -16.03 2.94 -9.11
CA THR A 214 -14.89 2.08 -8.79
C THR A 214 -15.34 0.66 -8.44
N ALA A 215 -16.48 0.54 -7.73
CA ALA A 215 -17.10 -0.73 -7.42
C ALA A 215 -17.45 -1.51 -8.70
N THR A 216 -18.02 -0.84 -9.71
CA THR A 216 -18.36 -1.48 -11.00
C THR A 216 -17.14 -2.09 -11.67
N THR A 217 -16.02 -1.35 -11.71
CA THR A 217 -14.76 -1.83 -12.31
C THR A 217 -14.16 -2.98 -11.48
N THR A 218 -14.17 -2.86 -10.16
CA THR A 218 -13.64 -3.87 -9.22
C THR A 218 -14.43 -5.18 -9.31
N ILE A 219 -15.77 -5.10 -9.35
CA ILE A 219 -16.65 -6.24 -9.55
C ILE A 219 -16.32 -6.93 -10.87
N GLN A 220 -16.18 -6.16 -11.96
CA GLN A 220 -15.84 -6.73 -13.27
C GLN A 220 -14.50 -7.46 -13.25
N ASN A 221 -13.49 -6.90 -12.60
CA ASN A 221 -12.19 -7.53 -12.42
C ASN A 221 -12.32 -8.85 -11.62
N TRP A 222 -13.09 -8.86 -10.54
CA TRP A 222 -13.35 -10.10 -9.78
C TRP A 222 -14.10 -11.17 -10.60
N ARG A 223 -15.08 -10.78 -11.41
CA ARG A 223 -15.79 -11.72 -12.31
C ARG A 223 -14.86 -12.34 -13.36
N GLU A 224 -13.91 -11.56 -13.88
CA GLU A 224 -12.88 -12.07 -14.80
C GLU A 224 -11.94 -13.06 -14.10
N VAL A 225 -11.49 -12.75 -12.87
CA VAL A 225 -10.68 -13.66 -12.05
C VAL A 225 -11.42 -14.98 -11.83
N LEU A 226 -12.71 -14.94 -11.48
CA LEU A 226 -13.52 -16.14 -11.31
C LEU A 226 -13.62 -16.97 -12.59
N GLY A 227 -13.87 -16.32 -13.73
CA GLY A 227 -13.90 -17.00 -15.02
C GLY A 227 -12.60 -17.74 -15.34
N ARG A 228 -11.45 -17.14 -15.00
CA ARG A 228 -10.13 -17.78 -15.18
C ARG A 228 -9.95 -19.01 -14.27
N VAL A 229 -10.33 -18.90 -13.00
CA VAL A 229 -10.20 -19.99 -12.04
C VAL A 229 -11.12 -21.15 -12.41
N GLU A 230 -12.38 -20.86 -12.76
CA GLU A 230 -13.36 -21.87 -13.16
C GLU A 230 -13.00 -22.58 -14.47
N ALA A 231 -12.36 -21.87 -15.41
CA ALA A 231 -11.85 -22.47 -16.64
C ALA A 231 -10.76 -23.53 -16.40
N SER A 232 -10.01 -23.41 -15.30
CA SER A 232 -8.95 -24.37 -14.91
C SER A 232 -9.47 -25.48 -14.00
N GLY A 233 -10.66 -25.35 -13.41
CA GLY A 233 -11.27 -26.35 -12.56
C GLY A 233 -12.42 -25.81 -11.73
N LYS A 234 -13.37 -26.68 -11.38
CA LYS A 234 -14.59 -26.29 -10.64
C LYS A 234 -14.23 -25.69 -9.28
N LEU A 235 -14.68 -24.46 -9.05
CA LEU A 235 -14.59 -23.78 -7.77
C LEU A 235 -15.82 -24.13 -6.91
N ASN A 236 -15.64 -24.87 -5.81
CA ASN A 236 -16.74 -25.21 -4.89
C ASN A 236 -16.98 -24.08 -3.87
N CYS A 237 -17.11 -22.85 -4.36
CA CYS A 237 -17.32 -21.66 -3.54
C CYS A 237 -18.58 -20.93 -4.00
N ARG A 238 -19.43 -20.50 -3.06
CA ARG A 238 -20.50 -19.52 -3.33
C ARG A 238 -19.95 -18.16 -2.97
N ILE A 239 -19.89 -17.26 -3.96
CA ILE A 239 -19.31 -15.94 -3.76
C ILE A 239 -20.39 -14.91 -4.01
N SER A 240 -20.63 -14.07 -3.02
CA SER A 240 -21.54 -12.92 -3.10
C SER A 240 -20.81 -11.65 -2.74
N TYR A 241 -21.42 -10.50 -3.04
CA TYR A 241 -20.92 -9.21 -2.62
C TYR A 241 -22.02 -8.26 -2.17
N ILE A 242 -21.64 -7.27 -1.37
CA ILE A 242 -22.50 -6.19 -0.87
C ILE A 242 -21.68 -4.92 -0.67
N SER A 243 -22.31 -3.74 -0.75
CA SER A 243 -21.65 -2.50 -0.36
C SER A 243 -21.65 -2.29 1.16
N VAL A 244 -20.69 -1.52 1.68
CA VAL A 244 -20.70 -1.12 3.10
C VAL A 244 -21.92 -0.26 3.44
N ALA A 245 -22.45 0.52 2.49
CA ALA A 245 -23.66 1.30 2.71
C ALA A 245 -24.85 0.39 3.02
N GLU A 246 -25.12 -0.61 2.16
CA GLU A 246 -26.20 -1.58 2.35
C GLU A 246 -26.02 -2.41 3.63
N LEU A 247 -24.77 -2.75 3.98
CA LEU A 247 -24.45 -3.46 5.22
C LEU A 247 -24.85 -2.65 6.48
N ASN A 248 -24.74 -1.32 6.44
CA ASN A 248 -25.04 -0.45 7.57
C ASN A 248 -26.54 -0.11 7.72
N GLU A 249 -27.33 -0.27 6.66
CA GLU A 249 -28.77 0.04 6.67
C GLU A 249 -29.65 -1.10 7.22
N LYS A 250 -29.10 -2.30 7.33
CA LYS A 250 -29.83 -3.53 7.66
C LYS A 250 -29.14 -4.29 8.78
N ASP A 251 -29.86 -5.21 9.43
CA ASP A 251 -29.18 -6.21 10.24
C ASP A 251 -28.32 -7.13 9.35
N LEU A 252 -27.26 -7.70 9.94
CA LEU A 252 -26.25 -8.44 9.19
C LEU A 252 -26.81 -9.68 8.48
N SER A 253 -27.81 -10.37 9.05
CA SER A 253 -28.42 -11.53 8.39
C SER A 253 -29.18 -11.11 7.14
N THR A 254 -30.05 -10.09 7.25
CA THR A 254 -30.77 -9.56 6.11
C THR A 254 -29.83 -9.03 5.02
N ALA A 255 -28.73 -8.38 5.42
CA ALA A 255 -27.71 -7.90 4.49
C ALA A 255 -27.03 -9.07 3.74
N ILE A 256 -26.67 -10.14 4.45
CA ILE A 256 -26.08 -11.35 3.84
C ILE A 256 -27.06 -12.01 2.87
N ASP A 257 -28.34 -12.12 3.24
CA ASP A 257 -29.37 -12.77 2.41
C ASP A 257 -29.64 -12.00 1.11
N LEU A 258 -29.50 -10.67 1.15
CA LEU A 258 -29.64 -9.79 -0.01
C LEU A 258 -28.35 -9.61 -0.82
N ALA A 259 -27.23 -10.20 -0.38
CA ALA A 259 -25.95 -10.05 -1.06
C ALA A 259 -26.01 -10.62 -2.49
N ILE A 260 -25.46 -9.86 -3.44
CA ILE A 260 -25.58 -10.15 -4.86
C ILE A 260 -24.58 -11.27 -5.24
N PRO A 261 -25.03 -12.37 -5.87
CA PRO A 261 -24.11 -13.41 -6.33
C PRO A 261 -23.10 -12.86 -7.35
N LEU A 262 -21.81 -13.12 -7.12
CA LEU A 262 -20.75 -12.78 -8.05
C LEU A 262 -20.64 -13.91 -9.10
N LYS A 263 -21.04 -13.61 -10.33
CA LYS A 263 -21.02 -14.57 -11.45
C LYS A 263 -19.74 -14.45 -12.26
N ALA A 264 -19.09 -15.57 -12.53
CA ALA A 264 -17.98 -15.64 -13.47
C ALA A 264 -18.40 -15.15 -14.87
N ILE A 265 -17.45 -14.57 -15.59
CA ILE A 265 -17.61 -14.27 -17.02
C ILE A 265 -16.95 -15.41 -17.80
N GLU A 266 -17.57 -15.85 -18.89
CA GLU A 266 -16.96 -16.82 -19.80
C GLU A 266 -15.67 -16.22 -20.39
N VAL A 267 -14.54 -16.77 -19.95
CA VAL A 267 -13.23 -16.50 -20.54
C VAL A 267 -13.00 -17.59 -21.59
N LYS A 268 -12.79 -17.21 -22.86
CA LYS A 268 -12.47 -18.20 -23.90
C LYS A 268 -11.24 -18.98 -23.48
N LYS A 269 -11.25 -20.30 -23.66
CA LYS A 269 -10.16 -21.20 -23.23
C LYS A 269 -8.80 -20.86 -23.86
N ASP A 270 -8.81 -20.15 -25.00
CA ASP A 270 -7.62 -19.61 -25.69
C ASP A 270 -7.23 -18.18 -25.27
N GLU A 271 -8.03 -17.56 -24.40
CA GLU A 271 -7.75 -16.31 -23.68
C GLU A 271 -7.51 -16.57 -22.19
N ALA A 272 -7.06 -17.78 -21.84
CA ALA A 272 -6.24 -17.89 -20.64
C ALA A 272 -5.10 -16.87 -20.82
N PRO A 273 -4.85 -15.95 -19.88
CA PRO A 273 -3.49 -15.48 -19.77
C PRO A 273 -2.74 -16.76 -19.47
N THR A 274 -1.98 -17.23 -20.46
CA THR A 274 -0.80 -18.00 -20.14
C THR A 274 -0.19 -17.26 -18.93
N LEU A 275 0.27 -18.01 -17.93
CA LEU A 275 1.45 -17.55 -17.21
C LEU A 275 2.45 -17.26 -18.31
N VAL A 276 2.41 -16.04 -18.84
CA VAL A 276 3.45 -15.44 -19.61
C VAL A 276 4.31 -14.94 -18.46
N PRO A 277 5.33 -15.70 -17.99
CA PRO A 277 6.49 -15.00 -17.49
C PRO A 277 6.73 -13.94 -18.54
N ILE A 278 6.65 -12.65 -18.19
CA ILE A 278 6.74 -11.54 -19.14
C ILE A 278 7.85 -11.93 -20.11
N ALA A 279 7.47 -12.47 -21.27
CA ALA A 279 8.40 -12.70 -22.32
C ALA A 279 8.72 -11.26 -22.63
N PRO A 280 9.97 -10.82 -22.40
CA PRO A 280 10.32 -9.45 -22.66
C PRO A 280 9.76 -9.17 -24.04
N LYS A 281 8.90 -8.13 -24.15
CA LYS A 281 8.55 -7.55 -25.45
C LYS A 281 9.86 -7.61 -26.23
N PRO A 282 9.96 -8.35 -27.36
CA PRO A 282 11.23 -8.53 -28.03
C PRO A 282 11.79 -7.13 -28.15
N VAL A 283 12.93 -6.92 -27.47
CA VAL A 283 13.55 -5.61 -27.29
C VAL A 283 13.42 -4.94 -28.64
N SER A 284 12.62 -3.87 -28.72
CA SER A 284 12.51 -3.09 -29.95
C SER A 284 13.94 -2.92 -30.45
N ALA A 285 14.22 -3.36 -31.68
CA ALA A 285 15.57 -3.47 -32.22
C ALA A 285 16.45 -2.33 -31.67
N ILE A 286 17.58 -2.67 -31.03
CA ILE A 286 18.41 -1.71 -30.28
C ILE A 286 18.62 -0.48 -31.18
N PRO A 287 18.11 0.71 -30.78
CA PRO A 287 18.19 1.88 -31.63
C PRO A 287 19.63 2.23 -31.96
N VAL A 288 19.90 2.75 -33.17
CA VAL A 288 21.26 3.06 -33.64
C VAL A 288 22.06 3.89 -32.62
N TYR A 289 21.42 4.84 -31.95
CA TYR A 289 22.05 5.69 -30.93
C TYR A 289 22.45 4.95 -29.65
N ALA A 290 21.90 3.77 -29.37
CA ALA A 290 22.16 2.95 -28.20
C ALA A 290 23.06 1.72 -28.51
N GLN A 291 23.18 1.31 -29.77
CA GLN A 291 23.93 0.12 -30.19
C GLN A 291 25.37 0.13 -29.69
N ARG A 292 26.07 1.27 -29.81
CA ARG A 292 27.48 1.41 -29.42
C ARG A 292 27.76 1.19 -27.93
N PHE A 293 26.72 1.27 -27.09
CA PHE A 293 26.85 1.17 -25.65
C PHE A 293 26.27 -0.13 -25.08
N PHE A 294 25.54 -0.90 -25.91
CA PHE A 294 24.69 -1.98 -25.42
C PHE A 294 25.48 -3.08 -24.71
N VAL A 295 26.65 -3.44 -25.24
CA VAL A 295 27.51 -4.48 -24.65
C VAL A 295 27.97 -4.08 -23.25
N ASP A 296 28.56 -2.89 -23.13
CA ASP A 296 29.07 -2.39 -21.85
C ASP A 296 27.95 -2.15 -20.84
N TYR A 297 26.81 -1.64 -21.30
CA TYR A 297 25.61 -1.51 -20.48
C TYR A 297 25.15 -2.87 -19.93
N MET A 298 25.06 -3.91 -20.77
CA MET A 298 24.67 -5.25 -20.32
C MET A 298 25.70 -5.89 -19.38
N ASN A 299 26.98 -5.52 -19.49
CA ASN A 299 28.00 -5.91 -18.53
C ASN A 299 27.76 -5.27 -17.16
N CYS A 300 27.49 -3.95 -17.10
CA CYS A 300 27.13 -3.28 -15.85
C CYS A 300 25.84 -3.85 -15.21
N VAL A 301 24.83 -4.18 -16.02
CA VAL A 301 23.61 -4.84 -15.53
C VAL A 301 23.93 -6.21 -14.92
N ARG A 302 24.78 -7.00 -15.58
CA ARG A 302 25.19 -8.32 -15.10
C ARG A 302 26.01 -8.22 -13.81
N GLU A 303 26.90 -7.25 -13.70
CA GLU A 303 27.67 -6.98 -12.47
C GLU A 303 26.75 -6.66 -11.29
N LEU A 304 25.72 -5.84 -11.52
CA LEU A 304 24.70 -5.55 -10.50
C LEU A 304 23.90 -6.79 -10.10
N GLN A 305 23.46 -7.61 -11.05
CA GLN A 305 22.68 -8.82 -10.78
C GLN A 305 23.48 -9.93 -10.09
N ASN A 306 24.79 -10.00 -10.34
CA ASN A 306 25.67 -11.02 -9.78
C ASN A 306 26.34 -10.60 -8.46
N ALA A 307 26.22 -9.33 -8.06
CA ALA A 307 26.76 -8.83 -6.81
C ALA A 307 26.07 -9.51 -5.62
N LYS A 308 26.86 -10.22 -4.79
CA LYS A 308 26.35 -10.97 -3.63
C LYS A 308 26.50 -10.22 -2.31
N ARG A 309 27.47 -9.31 -2.23
CA ARG A 309 27.74 -8.52 -1.03
C ARG A 309 27.06 -7.15 -1.15
N PRO A 310 26.51 -6.59 -0.06
CA PRO A 310 25.88 -5.28 -0.08
C PRO A 310 26.78 -4.17 -0.66
N GLU A 311 28.08 -4.21 -0.37
CA GLU A 311 29.05 -3.22 -0.86
C GLU A 311 29.26 -3.33 -2.37
N ASP A 312 29.35 -4.56 -2.90
CA ASP A 312 29.48 -4.82 -4.33
C ASP A 312 28.20 -4.41 -5.08
N GLN A 313 27.03 -4.67 -4.49
CA GLN A 313 25.74 -4.31 -5.05
C GLN A 313 25.59 -2.78 -5.15
N LEU A 314 25.99 -2.08 -4.09
CA LEU A 314 26.03 -0.63 -4.02
C LEU A 314 26.95 -0.03 -5.09
N MET A 315 28.17 -0.56 -5.22
CA MET A 315 29.13 -0.11 -6.21
C MET A 315 28.69 -0.38 -7.64
N SER A 316 28.13 -1.57 -7.91
CA SER A 316 27.59 -1.90 -9.22
C SER A 316 26.39 -1.02 -9.59
N PHE A 317 25.54 -0.67 -8.63
CA PHE A 317 24.43 0.26 -8.86
C PHE A 317 24.94 1.67 -9.21
N PHE A 318 25.95 2.17 -8.50
CA PHE A 318 26.56 3.47 -8.80
C PHE A 318 27.25 3.49 -10.17
N ASN A 319 28.01 2.46 -10.50
CA ASN A 319 28.65 2.33 -11.82
C ASN A 319 27.61 2.26 -12.94
N LEU A 320 26.54 1.48 -12.77
CA LEU A 320 25.44 1.41 -13.75
C LEU A 320 24.74 2.77 -13.90
N SER A 321 24.47 3.46 -12.79
CA SER A 321 23.84 4.79 -12.81
C SER A 321 24.71 5.79 -13.59
N LEU A 322 26.01 5.79 -13.33
CA LEU A 322 26.98 6.62 -14.06
C LEU A 322 27.02 6.26 -15.54
N PHE A 323 27.06 4.99 -15.89
CA PHE A 323 27.06 4.54 -17.27
C PHE A 323 25.81 5.00 -18.04
N ILE A 324 24.63 4.84 -17.43
CA ILE A 324 23.35 5.30 -17.99
C ILE A 324 23.41 6.83 -18.23
N TYR A 325 23.89 7.59 -17.25
CA TYR A 325 24.02 9.05 -17.38
C TYR A 325 24.99 9.43 -18.50
N GLU A 326 26.20 8.89 -18.51
CA GLU A 326 27.24 9.24 -19.46
C GLU A 326 26.85 8.91 -20.90
N ALA A 327 25.98 7.93 -21.15
CA ALA A 327 25.52 7.58 -22.50
C ALA A 327 25.02 8.77 -23.35
N SER A 328 24.52 9.84 -22.71
CA SER A 328 24.14 11.09 -23.39
C SER A 328 24.90 12.33 -22.90
N TYR A 329 25.65 12.26 -21.80
CA TYR A 329 26.27 13.43 -21.15
C TYR A 329 27.80 13.45 -21.19
N GLN A 330 28.43 12.69 -22.10
CA GLN A 330 29.86 12.81 -22.36
C GLN A 330 30.24 14.26 -22.72
N LYS A 331 31.50 14.61 -22.45
CA LYS A 331 32.08 15.87 -22.90
C LYS A 331 31.82 16.04 -24.39
N ASP A 332 31.37 17.22 -24.78
CA ASP A 332 31.01 17.57 -26.15
C ASP A 332 29.79 16.86 -26.77
N SER A 333 28.97 16.15 -25.98
CA SER A 333 27.76 15.51 -26.51
C SER A 333 26.74 16.52 -27.05
N VAL A 334 25.90 16.06 -27.98
CA VAL A 334 24.81 16.86 -28.56
C VAL A 334 23.82 17.32 -27.48
N SER A 335 23.55 16.46 -26.47
CA SER A 335 22.68 16.82 -25.35
C SER A 335 23.26 17.92 -24.48
N VAL A 336 24.58 17.96 -24.26
CA VAL A 336 25.22 19.06 -23.51
C VAL A 336 25.29 20.33 -24.34
N LYS A 337 25.68 20.23 -25.63
CA LYS A 337 25.86 21.40 -26.51
C LYS A 337 24.57 22.10 -26.91
N TYR A 338 23.52 21.33 -27.15
CA TYR A 338 22.29 21.82 -27.79
C TYR A 338 21.02 21.52 -26.98
N ALA A 339 21.16 21.07 -25.73
CA ALA A 339 20.05 20.71 -24.87
C ALA A 339 19.09 19.66 -25.50
N THR A 340 19.59 18.78 -26.38
CA THR A 340 18.76 17.76 -27.02
C THR A 340 18.37 16.65 -26.05
N LEU A 341 17.20 16.05 -26.26
CA LEU A 341 16.70 14.91 -25.49
C LEU A 341 17.78 13.81 -25.34
N PRO A 342 18.13 13.38 -24.12
CA PRO A 342 19.19 12.40 -23.86
C PRO A 342 18.73 10.97 -24.19
N ARG A 343 18.51 10.70 -25.48
CA ARG A 343 17.84 9.49 -26.00
C ARG A 343 18.52 8.19 -25.57
N ALA A 344 19.85 8.14 -25.55
CA ALA A 344 20.59 6.93 -25.16
C ALA A 344 20.39 6.62 -23.67
N SER A 345 20.51 7.63 -22.81
CA SER A 345 20.32 7.51 -21.37
C SER A 345 18.88 7.16 -21.01
N ILE A 346 17.89 7.79 -21.65
CA ILE A 346 16.47 7.45 -21.47
C ILE A 346 16.19 6.01 -21.89
N TRP A 347 16.71 5.58 -23.03
CA TRP A 347 16.51 4.21 -23.51
C TRP A 347 17.12 3.17 -22.55
N MET A 348 18.34 3.41 -22.06
CA MET A 348 18.98 2.50 -21.10
C MET A 348 18.28 2.48 -19.75
N LEU A 349 17.82 3.64 -19.26
CA LEU A 349 17.05 3.71 -18.02
C LEU A 349 15.72 2.97 -18.18
N ARG A 350 15.04 3.13 -19.32
CA ARG A 350 13.83 2.36 -19.62
C ARG A 350 14.10 0.87 -19.66
N HIS A 351 15.12 0.45 -20.40
CA HIS A 351 15.50 -0.96 -20.50
C HIS A 351 15.84 -1.54 -19.12
N TYR A 352 16.53 -0.76 -18.28
CA TYR A 352 16.84 -1.12 -16.90
C TYR A 352 15.57 -1.33 -16.07
N LEU A 353 14.63 -0.39 -16.13
CA LEU A 353 13.35 -0.51 -15.44
C LEU A 353 12.55 -1.73 -15.92
N GLU A 354 12.63 -2.06 -17.20
CA GLU A 354 11.94 -3.20 -17.83
C GLU A 354 12.63 -4.56 -17.59
N LEU A 355 13.78 -4.61 -16.92
CA LEU A 355 14.42 -5.89 -16.57
C LEU A 355 13.51 -6.76 -15.70
N PRO A 356 13.51 -8.10 -15.87
CA PRO A 356 12.67 -9.00 -15.08
C PRO A 356 12.80 -8.81 -13.56
N ALA A 357 14.03 -8.60 -13.07
CA ALA A 357 14.30 -8.36 -11.66
C ALA A 357 13.72 -7.04 -11.12
N ASN A 358 13.40 -6.10 -12.01
CA ASN A 358 12.93 -4.76 -11.68
C ASN A 358 11.43 -4.58 -11.90
N GLN A 359 10.71 -5.63 -12.33
CA GLN A 359 9.28 -5.53 -12.69
C GLN A 359 8.39 -5.12 -11.52
N ALA A 360 8.68 -5.58 -10.30
CA ALA A 360 7.95 -5.17 -9.10
C ALA A 360 8.13 -3.66 -8.84
N MET A 361 9.38 -3.19 -8.81
CA MET A 361 9.70 -1.76 -8.67
C MET A 361 9.06 -0.92 -9.77
N LEU A 362 9.12 -1.37 -11.04
CA LEU A 362 8.49 -0.67 -12.16
C LEU A 362 6.97 -0.55 -12.02
N ALA A 363 6.30 -1.61 -11.56
CA ALA A 363 4.87 -1.59 -11.33
C ALA A 363 4.49 -0.60 -10.21
N GLU A 364 5.24 -0.61 -9.11
CA GLU A 364 5.05 0.33 -7.99
C GLU A 364 5.31 1.78 -8.40
N LEU A 365 6.37 2.05 -9.19
CA LEU A 365 6.65 3.38 -9.72
C LEU A 365 5.51 3.90 -10.60
N LYS A 366 4.99 3.08 -11.50
CA LYS A 366 3.83 3.44 -12.34
C LYS A 366 2.61 3.78 -11.51
N GLN A 367 2.33 2.97 -10.50
CA GLN A 367 1.19 3.19 -9.61
C GLN A 367 1.34 4.49 -8.82
N ALA A 368 2.50 4.69 -8.21
CA ALA A 368 2.76 5.87 -7.39
C ALA A 368 2.72 7.17 -8.22
N LEU A 369 3.33 7.17 -9.41
CA LEU A 369 3.32 8.32 -10.31
C LEU A 369 1.93 8.65 -10.85
N ASN A 370 1.15 7.64 -11.22
CA ASN A 370 -0.23 7.83 -11.68
C ASN A 370 -1.11 8.40 -10.55
N TRP A 371 -0.94 7.91 -9.32
CA TRP A 371 -1.62 8.48 -8.16
C TRP A 371 -1.24 9.94 -7.93
N THR A 372 0.06 10.26 -7.96
CA THR A 372 0.55 11.63 -7.84
C THR A 372 0.04 12.51 -8.98
N GLN A 373 -0.09 12.02 -10.20
CA GLN A 373 -0.67 12.78 -11.30
C GLN A 373 -2.16 13.10 -11.04
N LYS A 374 -2.95 12.12 -10.62
CA LYS A 374 -4.40 12.28 -10.39
C LYS A 374 -4.72 13.22 -9.23
N LYS A 375 -3.86 13.24 -8.20
CA LYS A 375 -4.08 14.02 -6.98
C LYS A 375 -3.17 15.25 -6.85
N GLY A 376 -2.14 15.36 -7.68
CA GLY A 376 -1.07 16.35 -7.56
C GLY A 376 -1.56 17.78 -7.70
N SER A 377 -2.54 18.05 -8.56
CA SER A 377 -3.15 19.38 -8.70
C SER A 377 -3.96 19.81 -7.47
N GLN A 378 -4.26 18.89 -6.56
CA GLN A 378 -4.97 19.13 -5.29
C GLN A 378 -4.02 19.14 -4.09
N MET A 379 -2.73 18.81 -4.28
CA MET A 379 -1.72 18.79 -3.22
C MET A 379 -1.06 20.16 -3.07
N GLY A 380 -0.95 20.64 -1.84
CA GLY A 380 -0.04 21.74 -1.54
C GLY A 380 1.42 21.33 -1.81
N LEU A 381 2.28 22.31 -2.14
CA LEU A 381 3.69 22.08 -2.54
C LEU A 381 4.49 21.21 -1.55
N ILE A 382 4.26 21.38 -0.24
CA ILE A 382 4.94 20.60 0.81
C ILE A 382 4.56 19.12 0.72
N MET A 383 3.26 18.82 0.56
CA MET A 383 2.79 17.44 0.42
C MET A 383 3.26 16.82 -0.89
N PHE A 384 3.25 17.59 -1.98
CA PHE A 384 3.79 17.13 -3.26
C PHE A 384 5.27 16.75 -3.13
N ARG A 385 6.10 17.63 -2.57
CA ARG A 385 7.53 17.35 -2.31
C ARG A 385 7.71 16.11 -1.42
N SER A 386 6.93 15.98 -0.36
CA SER A 386 6.98 14.83 0.55
C SER A 386 6.66 13.52 -0.18
N ASN A 387 5.61 13.52 -1.02
CA ASN A 387 5.20 12.37 -1.80
C ASN A 387 6.26 11.99 -2.84
N MET A 388 6.79 12.95 -3.59
CA MET A 388 7.87 12.68 -4.55
C MET A 388 9.10 12.10 -3.87
N THR A 389 9.47 12.65 -2.70
CA THR A 389 10.58 12.15 -1.89
C THR A 389 10.32 10.73 -1.38
N SER A 390 9.07 10.41 -1.03
CA SER A 390 8.64 9.07 -0.63
C SER A 390 8.78 8.07 -1.78
N ILE A 391 8.31 8.40 -2.99
CA ILE A 391 8.45 7.54 -4.18
C ILE A 391 9.93 7.19 -4.44
N ILE A 392 10.81 8.18 -4.34
CA ILE A 392 12.24 7.98 -4.55
C ILE A 392 12.80 7.00 -3.51
N TRP A 393 12.54 7.24 -2.22
CA TRP A 393 13.09 6.44 -1.14
C TRP A 393 12.48 5.05 -1.06
N ASP A 394 11.15 4.97 -1.01
CA ASP A 394 10.42 3.79 -0.61
C ASP A 394 10.18 2.81 -1.75
N VAL A 395 10.22 3.31 -3.00
CA VAL A 395 10.04 2.48 -4.20
C VAL A 395 11.37 2.24 -4.90
N PHE A 396 11.99 3.30 -5.43
CA PHE A 396 13.16 3.14 -6.29
C PHE A 396 14.43 2.77 -5.50
N LEU A 397 14.79 3.56 -4.49
CA LEU A 397 16.02 3.37 -3.74
C LEU A 397 15.96 2.13 -2.83
N ARG A 398 14.79 1.84 -2.25
CA ARG A 398 14.56 0.64 -1.44
C ARG A 398 14.81 -0.66 -2.21
N HIS A 399 14.43 -0.70 -3.49
CA HIS A 399 14.71 -1.84 -4.38
C HIS A 399 16.23 -2.12 -4.51
N HIS A 400 17.06 -1.10 -4.36
CA HIS A 400 18.51 -1.19 -4.37
C HIS A 400 19.15 -1.31 -2.97
N GLY A 401 18.35 -1.59 -1.94
CA GLY A 401 18.84 -1.77 -0.58
C GLY A 401 19.17 -0.47 0.16
N PHE A 402 18.84 0.69 -0.40
CA PHE A 402 19.00 1.96 0.29
C PHE A 402 17.80 2.23 1.20
N SER A 403 18.06 2.89 2.32
CA SER A 403 17.01 3.37 3.23
C SER A 403 17.39 4.72 3.81
N ARG A 404 16.41 5.37 4.43
CA ARG A 404 16.57 6.66 5.10
C ARG A 404 17.52 6.55 6.30
N GLY A 405 18.19 7.66 6.63
CA GLY A 405 19.11 7.75 7.78
C GLY A 405 20.53 7.24 7.53
N GLY A 406 20.84 6.83 6.29
CA GLY A 406 22.20 6.52 5.84
C GLY A 406 22.98 7.75 5.37
N ALA A 407 24.16 7.51 4.78
CA ALA A 407 25.05 8.56 4.26
C ALA A 407 24.49 9.28 3.02
N LEU A 408 23.56 8.66 2.29
CA LEU A 408 22.90 9.22 1.12
C LEU A 408 21.76 10.16 1.55
N ASN A 409 21.85 11.42 1.14
CA ASN A 409 20.79 12.41 1.30
C ASN A 409 20.12 12.66 -0.06
N VAL A 410 18.79 12.63 -0.08
CA VAL A 410 17.97 12.79 -1.28
C VAL A 410 17.01 13.94 -1.03
N MET A 411 17.07 14.95 -1.91
CA MET A 411 16.22 16.12 -1.80
C MET A 411 15.50 16.36 -3.14
N PHE A 412 14.17 16.32 -3.10
CA PHE A 412 13.35 16.76 -4.23
C PHE A 412 13.19 18.29 -4.15
N TYR A 413 13.61 18.99 -5.21
CA TYR A 413 13.57 20.43 -5.33
C TYR A 413 12.47 20.87 -6.30
N ILE A 414 11.81 21.97 -5.90
CA ILE A 414 10.83 22.68 -6.69
C ILE A 414 11.50 24.01 -7.07
N PRO A 415 11.64 24.33 -8.37
CA PRO A 415 12.27 25.57 -8.79
C PRO A 415 11.47 26.78 -8.30
N ASP A 416 12.19 27.84 -7.92
CA ASP A 416 11.62 29.17 -7.75
C ASP A 416 11.72 29.97 -9.07
N PHE A 417 11.21 31.20 -9.08
CA PHE A 417 11.24 32.06 -10.27
C PHE A 417 12.65 32.52 -10.68
N GLN A 418 13.67 32.29 -9.85
CA GLN A 418 15.05 32.71 -10.07
C GLN A 418 15.96 31.55 -10.48
N ASP A 419 15.48 30.31 -10.39
CA ASP A 419 16.26 29.14 -10.78
C ASP A 419 16.39 29.04 -12.31
N ILE A 420 17.63 28.82 -12.77
CA ILE A 420 17.94 28.53 -14.17
C ILE A 420 17.30 27.21 -14.64
N ARG A 421 16.95 26.33 -13.71
CA ARG A 421 16.24 25.08 -13.96
C ARG A 421 14.74 25.37 -13.94
N SER A 422 14.12 25.43 -15.11
CA SER A 422 12.68 25.67 -15.24
C SER A 422 11.80 24.46 -14.90
N ASP A 423 12.35 23.40 -14.30
CA ASP A 423 11.65 22.14 -14.00
C ASP A 423 12.15 21.54 -12.67
N PHE A 424 11.36 20.63 -12.09
CA PHE A 424 11.72 19.91 -10.86
C PHE A 424 12.99 19.09 -11.03
N TRP A 425 13.75 18.92 -9.95
CA TRP A 425 14.90 18.01 -9.95
C TRP A 425 15.12 17.35 -8.61
N VAL A 426 15.81 16.22 -8.64
CA VAL A 426 16.32 15.53 -7.47
C VAL A 426 17.79 15.90 -7.31
N LYS A 427 18.17 16.29 -6.09
CA LYS A 427 19.56 16.45 -5.71
C LYS A 427 19.95 15.31 -4.78
N ILE A 428 21.09 14.70 -5.08
CA ILE A 428 21.74 13.70 -4.26
C ILE A 428 23.01 14.28 -3.68
N ASP A 429 23.14 14.19 -2.37
CA ASP A 429 24.36 14.50 -1.64
C ASP A 429 24.78 13.25 -0.85
N TYR A 430 26.06 12.91 -0.87
CA TYR A 430 26.60 11.81 -0.06
C TYR A 430 27.48 12.39 1.04
N SER A 431 27.15 12.08 2.30
CA SER A 431 27.85 12.61 3.47
C SER A 431 28.93 11.63 3.94
N ASP A 432 30.19 12.07 3.95
CA ASP A 432 31.36 11.26 4.35
C ASP A 432 31.52 11.07 5.87
N TYR A 433 30.57 11.57 6.68
CA TYR A 433 30.71 11.73 8.14
C TYR A 433 30.85 10.41 8.94
N ARG A 434 30.78 9.24 8.30
CA ARG A 434 30.95 7.91 8.92
C ARG A 434 31.80 6.93 8.08
N GLY A 435 32.82 7.43 7.39
CA GLY A 435 33.85 6.58 6.75
C GLY A 435 33.79 6.46 5.23
N GLY A 436 32.88 7.19 4.57
CA GLY A 436 32.78 7.30 3.11
C GLY A 436 32.65 5.96 2.36
N LEU A 437 32.59 6.03 1.03
CA LEU A 437 32.69 4.83 0.18
C LEU A 437 34.15 4.39 -0.06
N GLY A 438 35.12 5.12 0.48
CA GLY A 438 36.54 4.99 0.12
C GLY A 438 36.84 5.40 -1.34
N LEU A 439 35.87 6.00 -2.03
CA LEU A 439 35.97 6.52 -3.38
C LEU A 439 36.31 8.00 -3.26
N GLY A 440 37.47 8.44 -3.73
CA GLY A 440 37.89 9.84 -3.60
C GLY A 440 36.82 10.86 -4.05
N GLU A 441 36.90 12.07 -3.51
CA GLU A 441 35.87 13.13 -3.62
C GLU A 441 35.28 13.35 -5.03
N TYR A 442 36.13 13.32 -6.06
CA TYR A 442 35.71 13.48 -7.46
C TYR A 442 34.76 12.37 -7.93
N ARG A 443 35.04 11.11 -7.60
CA ARG A 443 34.23 9.97 -8.06
C ARG A 443 32.87 9.94 -7.36
N THR A 444 32.83 10.35 -6.09
CA THR A 444 31.58 10.50 -5.33
C THR A 444 30.68 11.58 -5.96
N LYS A 445 31.26 12.68 -6.44
CA LYS A 445 30.50 13.74 -7.11
C LYS A 445 29.84 13.25 -8.41
N ASP A 446 30.57 12.51 -9.23
CA ASP A 446 30.04 11.99 -10.50
C ASP A 446 28.89 11.00 -10.27
N PHE A 447 29.01 10.14 -9.25
CA PHE A 447 27.90 9.26 -8.84
C PHE A 447 26.68 10.03 -8.36
N CYS A 448 26.88 11.05 -7.50
CA CYS A 448 25.77 11.90 -7.05
C CYS A 448 25.07 12.58 -8.24
N VAL A 449 25.82 13.08 -9.24
CA VAL A 449 25.26 13.69 -10.45
C VAL A 449 24.47 12.67 -11.26
N ALA A 450 25.03 11.48 -11.48
CA ALA A 450 24.38 10.43 -12.26
C ALA A 450 23.07 9.94 -11.63
N ILE A 451 23.07 9.68 -10.33
CA ILE A 451 21.86 9.26 -9.60
C ILE A 451 20.85 10.41 -9.53
N SER A 452 21.30 11.65 -9.30
CA SER A 452 20.42 12.83 -9.36
C SER A 452 19.69 12.90 -10.70
N TRP A 453 20.43 12.70 -11.80
CA TRP A 453 19.85 12.68 -13.15
C TRP A 453 18.88 11.53 -13.31
N MET A 454 19.25 10.32 -12.91
CA MET A 454 18.41 9.13 -13.06
C MET A 454 17.08 9.29 -12.32
N LEU A 455 17.13 9.75 -11.07
CA LEU A 455 15.95 9.97 -10.24
C LEU A 455 15.10 11.13 -10.75
N THR A 456 15.72 12.22 -11.22
CA THR A 456 15.00 13.30 -11.91
C THR A 456 14.31 12.78 -13.17
N GLY A 457 14.99 11.91 -13.93
CA GLY A 457 14.51 11.32 -15.16
C GLY A 457 13.25 10.48 -15.00
N LEU A 458 13.06 9.81 -13.85
CA LEU A 458 11.82 9.08 -13.54
C LEU A 458 10.57 9.98 -13.65
N PHE A 459 10.73 11.28 -13.40
CA PHE A 459 9.64 12.24 -13.40
C PHE A 459 9.63 13.08 -14.69
N SER A 460 10.78 13.62 -15.08
CA SER A 460 10.89 14.49 -16.25
C SER A 460 10.73 13.74 -17.58
N TYR A 461 11.06 12.44 -17.61
CA TYR A 461 10.94 11.59 -18.80
C TYR A 461 9.95 10.43 -18.58
N SER A 462 8.94 10.63 -17.71
CA SER A 462 8.00 9.59 -17.33
C SER A 462 7.28 8.97 -18.54
N GLU A 463 6.95 9.78 -19.56
CA GLU A 463 6.26 9.32 -20.77
C GLU A 463 7.20 8.42 -21.60
N GLU A 464 8.44 8.86 -21.81
CA GLU A 464 9.45 8.14 -22.58
C GLU A 464 9.90 6.83 -21.90
N LEU A 465 9.95 6.84 -20.57
CA LEU A 465 10.23 5.67 -19.72
C LEU A 465 9.03 4.72 -19.61
N GLY A 466 7.85 5.10 -20.12
CA GLY A 466 6.63 4.30 -20.05
C GLY A 466 6.02 4.24 -18.65
N LEU A 467 6.35 5.20 -17.78
CA LEU A 467 5.85 5.34 -16.41
C LEU A 467 4.49 6.04 -16.32
N GLY A 468 4.10 6.78 -17.37
CA GLY A 468 2.86 7.55 -17.42
C GLY A 468 3.12 9.01 -17.81
N GLN A 469 2.08 9.84 -17.77
CA GLN A 469 2.26 11.29 -18.01
C GLN A 469 3.01 11.95 -16.85
N ARG A 470 3.65 13.09 -17.13
CA ARG A 470 4.38 13.84 -16.11
C ARG A 470 3.43 14.28 -14.99
N PRO A 471 3.81 14.15 -13.70
CA PRO A 471 2.88 14.38 -12.59
C PRO A 471 2.40 15.83 -12.44
N TRP A 472 3.06 16.80 -13.09
CA TRP A 472 2.70 18.21 -13.11
C TRP A 472 2.08 18.72 -14.42
N LYS A 473 1.84 17.84 -15.41
CA LYS A 473 1.17 18.24 -16.66
C LYS A 473 -0.32 18.42 -16.36
N VAL A 474 -0.81 19.65 -16.43
CA VAL A 474 -2.22 19.97 -16.23
C VAL A 474 -3.06 19.17 -17.23
N VAL A 475 -3.98 18.35 -16.73
CA VAL A 475 -4.97 17.69 -17.57
C VAL A 475 -5.90 18.78 -18.07
N GLU A 476 -5.79 19.17 -19.34
CA GLU A 476 -6.79 20.01 -19.99
C GLU A 476 -8.13 19.26 -19.96
N ASN A 477 -8.99 19.64 -19.02
CA ASN A 477 -10.35 19.16 -18.99
C ASN A 477 -11.03 19.60 -20.30
N LYS A 478 -11.49 18.63 -21.10
CA LYS A 478 -12.36 18.84 -22.27
C LYS A 478 -13.72 19.42 -21.81
N VAL A 479 -13.73 20.69 -21.43
CA VAL A 479 -14.95 21.48 -21.21
C VAL A 479 -14.98 22.54 -22.30
N ASN A 480 -15.54 22.19 -23.45
CA ASN A 480 -16.30 23.06 -24.37
C ASN A 480 -16.50 22.36 -25.73
N LYS A 481 -17.47 21.45 -25.80
CA LYS A 481 -18.09 21.03 -27.07
C LYS A 481 -19.58 20.71 -26.89
N LYS A 482 -20.28 21.52 -26.08
CA LYS A 482 -21.75 21.58 -26.00
C LYS A 482 -22.23 23.01 -25.70
N ARG A 483 -21.82 23.96 -26.54
CA ARG A 483 -22.56 25.22 -26.77
C ARG A 483 -22.37 25.56 -28.23
N GLY A 484 -23.43 25.33 -29.02
CA GLY A 484 -23.42 25.51 -30.47
C GLY A 484 -24.30 24.49 -31.17
N LYS A 485 -25.60 24.53 -30.89
CA LYS A 485 -26.74 24.21 -31.76
C LYS A 485 -28.02 24.20 -30.91
N GLY A 486 -28.93 25.10 -31.24
CA GLY A 486 -30.16 25.41 -30.50
C GLY A 486 -30.24 26.90 -30.34
#